data_AF-A0A0R1MCG7-F1
#
_entry.id   AF-A0A0R1MCG7-F1
#
_cell.length_a   1.000
_cell.length_b   1.000
_cell.length_c   1.000
_cell.angle_alpha   90.00
_cell.angle_beta   90.00
_cell.angle_gamma   90.00
#
_symmetry.space_group_name_H-M   'P 1'
#
loop_
_entity.id
_entity.type
_entity.pdbx_description
1 polymer ?
#
loop_
_entity_poly.entity_id
_entity_poly.type
_entity_poly.pdbx_seq_one_letter_code
_entity_poly.pdbx_strand_id
1 'polypeptide(L)'
;MKQVIIIIKIVFRLLGYTITSGACLLIVLFYLEHLDISTLRYKFNFLDLYFFVTTAVLPFLRLYYNSWFISTENDSSYRGKALDTYHQEMAHQQKDKKWSSNGVYVNPWEYTTPYTQSYDSSLNWVYSIAKCLFMSILFILFAPVFLMVILFQRFRKKS
;
A
#
# COMPACT_ATOMS: atom_id res chain seq x y z
N MET A 1 5.32 28.01 2.97
CA MET A 1 4.35 27.43 2.00
C MET A 1 4.49 25.92 1.81
N LYS A 2 5.67 25.36 1.49
CA LYS A 2 5.84 23.90 1.29
C LYS A 2 5.39 23.04 2.48
N GLN A 3 5.67 23.45 3.71
CA GLN A 3 5.24 22.70 4.92
C GLN A 3 3.72 22.66 5.09
N VAL A 4 3.02 23.76 4.80
CA VAL A 4 1.55 23.83 4.90
C VAL A 4 0.90 22.86 3.91
N ILE A 5 1.43 22.76 2.69
CA ILE A 5 0.94 21.82 1.66
C ILE A 5 1.12 20.36 2.10
N ILE A 6 2.22 20.03 2.77
CA ILE A 6 2.47 18.69 3.30
C ILE A 6 1.46 18.35 4.40
N ILE A 7 1.21 19.28 5.33
CA ILE A 7 0.23 19.09 6.41
C ILE A 7 -1.17 18.86 5.84
N ILE A 8 -1.60 19.68 4.88
CA ILE A 8 -2.91 19.52 4.22
C ILE A 8 -3.04 18.14 3.57
N LYS A 9 -2.00 17.66 2.88
CA LYS A 9 -2.00 16.32 2.28
C LYS A 9 -2.14 15.21 3.32
N ILE A 10 -1.48 15.34 4.47
CA ILE A 10 -1.58 14.36 5.57
C ILE A 10 -2.99 14.36 6.16
N VAL A 11 -3.56 15.53 6.42
CA VAL A 11 -4.93 15.66 6.95
C VAL A 11 -5.94 15.06 5.98
N PHE A 12 -5.81 15.33 4.68
CA PHE A 12 -6.71 14.77 3.68
C PHE A 12 -6.62 13.23 3.61
N ARG A 13 -5.40 12.68 3.71
CA ARG A 13 -5.21 11.22 3.79
C ARG A 13 -5.82 10.62 5.06
N LEU A 14 -5.63 11.29 6.20
CA LEU A 14 -6.24 10.86 7.47
C LEU A 14 -7.75 10.79 7.35
N LEU A 15 -8.38 11.85 6.83
CA LEU A 15 -9.83 11.90 6.62
C LEU A 15 -10.31 10.78 5.69
N GLY A 16 -9.60 10.52 4.60
CA GLY A 16 -9.92 9.40 3.71
C GLY A 16 -9.85 8.05 4.43
N TYR A 17 -8.83 7.83 5.25
CA TYR A 17 -8.70 6.59 6.02
C TYR A 17 -9.74 6.45 7.13
N THR A 18 -10.14 7.54 7.79
CA THR A 18 -11.20 7.49 8.81
C THR A 18 -12.56 7.23 8.20
N ILE A 19 -12.87 7.83 7.04
CA ILE A 19 -14.14 7.60 6.34
C ILE A 19 -14.24 6.15 5.87
N THR A 20 -13.18 5.61 5.25
CA THR A 20 -13.16 4.21 4.79
C THR A 20 -13.27 3.22 5.95
N SER A 21 -12.59 3.48 7.06
CA SER A 21 -12.68 2.65 8.27
C SER A 21 -14.09 2.72 8.89
N GLY A 22 -14.68 3.91 8.98
CA GLY A 22 -16.06 4.09 9.46
C GLY A 22 -17.10 3.41 8.57
N ALA A 23 -16.95 3.50 7.25
CA ALA A 23 -17.82 2.79 6.31
C ALA A 23 -17.72 1.27 6.47
N CYS A 24 -16.51 0.73 6.66
CA CYS A 24 -16.30 -0.69 6.93
C CYS A 24 -17.02 -1.14 8.20
N LEU A 25 -16.92 -0.36 9.29
CA LEU A 25 -17.62 -0.65 10.53
C LEU A 25 -19.14 -0.67 10.36
N LEU A 26 -19.69 0.32 9.66
CA LEU A 26 -21.13 0.36 9.38
C LEU A 26 -21.58 -0.88 8.58
N ILE A 27 -20.84 -1.26 7.54
CA ILE A 27 -21.14 -2.45 6.73
C ILE A 27 -21.16 -3.71 7.60
N VAL A 28 -20.20 -3.87 8.51
CA VAL A 28 -20.14 -5.04 9.41
C VAL A 28 -21.29 -5.05 10.40
N LEU A 29 -21.61 -3.90 11.01
CA LEU A 29 -22.73 -3.81 11.95
C LEU A 29 -24.09 -4.04 11.26
N PHE A 30 -24.22 -3.65 9.99
CA PHE A 30 -25.38 -3.99 9.17
C PHE A 30 -25.46 -5.48 8.86
N TYR A 31 -24.34 -6.09 8.49
CA TYR A 31 -24.28 -7.51 8.19
C TYR A 31 -24.65 -8.39 9.39
N LEU A 32 -24.27 -7.96 10.60
CA LEU A 32 -24.60 -8.66 11.85
C LEU A 32 -25.98 -8.29 12.42
N GLU A 33 -26.76 -7.43 11.75
CA GLU A 33 -28.07 -6.95 12.22
C GLU A 33 -28.04 -6.30 13.62
N HIS A 34 -26.88 -5.78 14.03
CA HIS A 34 -26.74 -5.09 15.32
C HIS A 34 -27.26 -3.64 15.24
N LEU A 35 -27.39 -3.10 14.03
CA LEU A 35 -27.96 -1.78 13.75
C LEU A 35 -29.26 -1.90 12.95
N ASP A 36 -30.37 -1.51 13.59
CA ASP A 36 -31.66 -1.34 12.92
C ASP A 36 -31.82 0.12 12.45
N ILE A 37 -31.74 0.38 11.13
CA ILE A 37 -31.96 1.73 10.55
C ILE A 37 -33.35 2.27 10.91
N SER A 38 -34.37 1.41 10.91
CA SER A 38 -35.77 1.80 11.11
C SER A 38 -36.04 2.38 12.49
N THR A 39 -35.32 1.91 13.51
CA THR A 39 -35.57 2.29 14.91
C THR A 39 -34.38 3.01 15.54
N LEU A 40 -33.26 3.15 14.81
CA LEU A 40 -31.98 3.66 15.33
C LEU A 40 -31.57 2.99 16.66
N ARG A 41 -31.86 1.69 16.77
CA ARG A 41 -31.50 0.90 17.94
C ARG A 41 -30.23 0.12 17.65
N TYR A 42 -29.32 0.16 18.62
CA TYR A 42 -28.06 -0.55 18.55
C TYR A 42 -28.03 -1.62 19.64
N LYS A 43 -27.82 -2.88 19.24
CA LYS A 43 -27.64 -4.00 20.16
C LYS A 43 -26.14 -4.15 20.46
N PHE A 44 -25.74 -3.75 21.66
CA PHE A 44 -24.33 -3.77 22.05
C PHE A 44 -23.82 -5.19 22.31
N ASN A 45 -22.68 -5.52 21.69
CA ASN A 45 -21.91 -6.74 21.95
C ASN A 45 -20.45 -6.37 22.27
N PHE A 46 -19.78 -7.15 23.14
CA PHE A 46 -18.37 -6.95 23.46
C PHE A 46 -17.44 -7.11 22.24
N LEU A 47 -17.80 -7.95 21.27
CA LEU A 47 -17.06 -8.09 20.01
C LEU A 47 -17.13 -6.80 19.17
N ASP A 48 -18.24 -6.08 19.22
CA ASP A 48 -18.38 -4.82 18.51
C ASP A 48 -17.48 -3.75 19.11
N LEU A 49 -17.29 -3.77 20.45
CA LEU A 49 -16.34 -2.88 21.12
C LEU A 49 -14.91 -3.13 20.63
N TYR A 50 -14.52 -4.41 20.51
CA TYR A 50 -13.23 -4.76 19.93
C TYR A 50 -13.10 -4.22 18.50
N PHE A 51 -14.09 -4.49 17.65
CA PHE A 51 -14.08 -4.06 16.26
C PHE A 51 -14.06 -2.52 16.13
N PHE A 52 -14.78 -1.81 16.99
CA PHE A 52 -14.78 -0.35 17.06
C PHE A 52 -13.39 0.19 17.40
N VAL A 53 -12.75 -0.33 18.45
CA VAL A 53 -11.42 0.09 18.87
C VAL A 53 -10.38 -0.19 17.78
N THR A 54 -10.39 -1.40 17.20
CA THR A 54 -9.42 -1.76 16.14
C THR A 54 -9.59 -0.88 14.90
N THR A 55 -10.83 -0.62 14.50
CA THR A 55 -11.15 0.19 13.31
C THR A 55 -10.83 1.67 13.54
N ALA A 56 -10.97 2.18 14.76
CA ALA A 56 -10.59 3.55 15.12
C ALA A 56 -9.06 3.76 15.12
N VAL A 57 -8.28 2.74 15.48
CA VAL A 57 -6.80 2.80 15.52
C VAL A 57 -6.17 2.64 14.13
N LEU A 58 -6.78 1.84 13.25
CA LEU A 58 -6.30 1.54 11.90
C LEU A 58 -5.89 2.76 11.05
N PRO A 59 -6.67 3.87 10.96
CA PRO A 59 -6.27 5.03 10.15
C PRO A 59 -4.97 5.69 10.63
N PHE A 60 -4.74 5.73 11.94
CA PHE A 60 -3.49 6.27 12.50
C PHE A 60 -2.31 5.37 12.18
N LEU A 61 -2.50 4.05 12.30
CA LEU A 61 -1.47 3.07 12.00
C LEU A 61 -1.07 3.12 10.52
N ARG A 62 -2.04 3.28 9.62
CA ARG A 62 -1.82 3.39 8.17
C ARG A 62 -1.02 4.64 7.77
N LEU A 63 -1.21 5.75 8.49
CA LEU A 63 -0.40 6.96 8.26
C LEU A 63 1.04 6.78 8.74
N TYR A 64 1.22 6.20 9.93
CA TYR A 64 2.55 6.08 10.53
C TYR A 64 3.39 5.00 9.85
N TYR A 65 2.77 3.86 9.51
CA TYR A 65 3.41 2.70 8.90
C TYR A 65 2.93 2.48 7.47
N ASN A 66 2.93 3.53 6.66
CA ASN A 66 2.43 3.48 5.28
C ASN A 66 3.10 2.38 4.42
N SER A 67 4.39 2.09 4.66
CA SER A 67 5.15 1.05 3.94
C SER A 67 4.66 -0.37 4.20
N TRP A 68 3.96 -0.61 5.31
CA TRP A 68 3.38 -1.93 5.59
C TRP A 68 2.14 -2.19 4.72
N PHE A 69 1.39 -1.14 4.40
CA PHE A 69 0.14 -1.22 3.67
C PHE A 69 0.28 -1.01 2.16
N ILE A 70 1.15 -0.10 1.75
CA ILE A 70 1.37 0.25 0.34
C ILE A 70 2.71 -0.31 -0.11
N SER A 71 2.73 -1.06 -1.22
CA SER A 71 3.97 -1.45 -1.89
C SER A 71 4.66 -0.18 -2.40
N THR A 72 5.84 0.09 -1.85
CA THR A 72 6.63 1.29 -2.18
C THR A 72 7.56 1.04 -3.37
N GLU A 73 7.79 -0.22 -3.69
CA GLU A 73 8.50 -0.59 -4.89
C GLU A 73 7.57 -0.38 -6.07
N ASN A 74 8.05 0.36 -7.07
CA ASN A 74 7.66 0.09 -8.45
C ASN A 74 8.03 -1.38 -8.66
N ASP A 75 7.14 -2.28 -8.30
CA ASP A 75 7.23 -3.68 -8.65
C ASP A 75 7.01 -3.76 -10.16
N SER A 76 7.97 -3.24 -10.94
CA SER A 76 8.09 -3.66 -12.32
C SER A 76 8.00 -5.18 -12.26
N SER A 77 7.08 -5.72 -13.06
CA SER A 77 6.86 -7.17 -13.13
C SER A 77 8.22 -7.84 -13.24
N TYR A 78 8.38 -9.05 -12.70
CA TYR A 78 9.62 -9.81 -12.85
C TYR A 78 10.14 -9.76 -14.29
N ARG A 79 9.21 -9.78 -15.25
CA ARG A 79 9.48 -9.59 -16.68
C ARG A 79 10.07 -8.21 -17.02
N GLY A 80 9.50 -7.12 -16.48
CA GLY A 80 10.03 -5.77 -16.62
C GLY A 80 11.42 -5.61 -15.97
N LYS A 81 11.63 -6.12 -14.75
CA LYS A 81 12.96 -6.10 -14.10
C LYS A 81 13.99 -6.90 -14.90
N ALA A 82 13.61 -8.08 -15.40
CA ALA A 82 14.49 -8.91 -16.24
C ALA A 82 14.84 -8.20 -17.55
N LEU A 83 13.86 -7.52 -18.17
CA LEU A 83 14.06 -6.75 -19.38
C LEU A 83 15.00 -5.55 -19.13
N ASP A 84 14.76 -4.76 -18.08
CA ASP A 84 15.63 -3.64 -17.70
C ASP A 84 17.07 -4.11 -17.42
N THR A 85 17.21 -5.24 -16.72
CA THR A 85 18.53 -5.85 -16.44
C THR A 85 19.21 -6.27 -17.74
N TYR A 86 18.48 -6.89 -18.66
CA TYR A 86 18.99 -7.25 -19.97
C TYR A 86 19.44 -6.03 -20.79
N HIS A 87 18.67 -4.94 -20.79
CA HIS A 87 19.06 -3.69 -21.44
C HIS A 87 20.31 -3.07 -20.81
N GLN A 88 20.41 -3.09 -19.48
CA GLN A 88 21.60 -2.64 -18.76
C GLN A 88 22.82 -3.48 -19.13
N GLU A 89 22.71 -4.81 -19.10
CA GLU A 89 23.81 -5.72 -19.46
C GLU A 89 24.26 -5.53 -20.92
N MET A 90 23.33 -5.38 -21.87
CA MET A 90 23.66 -5.08 -23.27
C MET A 90 24.40 -3.74 -23.40
N ALA A 91 23.93 -2.70 -22.72
CA ALA A 91 24.61 -1.40 -22.72
C ALA A 91 26.01 -1.48 -22.10
N HIS A 92 26.17 -2.25 -21.01
CA HIS A 92 27.45 -2.48 -20.36
C HIS A 92 28.44 -3.25 -21.25
N GLN A 93 27.98 -4.27 -21.98
CA GLN A 93 28.82 -5.05 -22.90
C GLN A 93 29.28 -4.25 -24.13
N GLN A 94 28.57 -3.18 -24.49
CA GLN A 94 28.87 -2.35 -25.65
C GLN A 94 29.74 -1.14 -25.30
N LYS A 95 29.83 -0.78 -24.01
CA LYS A 95 30.76 0.24 -23.50
C LYS A 95 32.20 -0.24 -23.79
N ASP A 96 32.98 0.59 -24.50
CA ASP A 96 34.39 0.36 -24.88
C ASP A 96 34.65 -0.43 -26.18
N LYS A 97 33.65 -0.65 -27.05
CA LYS A 97 33.89 -1.19 -28.40
C LYS A 97 34.33 -0.10 -29.39
N LYS A 98 35.29 -0.41 -30.28
CA LYS A 98 35.86 0.52 -31.29
C LYS A 98 34.83 1.20 -32.21
N TRP A 99 33.64 0.62 -32.37
CA TRP A 99 32.60 1.08 -33.30
C TRP A 99 31.29 1.48 -32.60
N SER A 100 31.24 1.48 -31.26
CA SER A 100 30.07 1.95 -30.51
C SER A 100 30.17 3.45 -30.27
N SER A 101 29.08 4.19 -30.49
CA SER A 101 28.95 5.56 -29.98
C SER A 101 29.16 5.55 -28.46
N ASN A 102 29.87 6.54 -27.94
CA ASN A 102 30.19 6.62 -26.50
C ASN A 102 28.94 6.47 -25.63
N GLY A 103 28.75 5.28 -25.05
CA GLY A 103 27.84 5.03 -23.94
C GLY A 103 26.37 4.81 -24.25
N VAL A 104 25.93 4.62 -25.51
CA VAL A 104 24.50 4.40 -25.81
C VAL A 104 24.30 3.29 -26.85
N TYR A 105 23.83 2.12 -26.40
CA TYR A 105 23.34 1.05 -27.26
C TYR A 105 21.81 1.15 -27.36
N VAL A 106 21.29 1.44 -28.55
CA VAL A 106 19.85 1.47 -28.82
C VAL A 106 19.52 0.35 -29.80
N ASN A 107 18.66 -0.59 -29.40
CA ASN A 107 18.19 -1.62 -30.31
C ASN A 107 17.07 -1.04 -31.20
N PRO A 108 17.25 -0.92 -32.53
CA PRO A 108 16.25 -0.29 -33.41
C PRO A 108 14.92 -1.04 -33.45
N TRP A 109 14.94 -2.35 -33.15
CA TRP A 109 13.76 -3.21 -33.18
C TRP A 109 12.92 -3.13 -31.92
N GLU A 110 13.45 -2.56 -30.84
CA GLU A 110 12.80 -2.44 -29.53
C GLU A 110 11.49 -1.62 -29.62
N TYR A 111 11.47 -0.64 -30.51
CA TYR A 111 10.30 0.23 -30.75
C TYR A 111 9.31 -0.34 -31.78
N THR A 112 9.63 -1.46 -32.45
CA THR A 112 8.77 -2.07 -33.48
C THR A 112 7.86 -3.17 -32.94
N THR A 113 8.16 -3.67 -31.74
CA THR A 113 7.39 -4.73 -31.08
C THR A 113 6.36 -4.15 -30.11
N PRO A 114 5.15 -4.72 -30.00
CA PRO A 114 4.07 -4.23 -29.14
C PRO A 114 4.29 -4.46 -27.63
N TYR A 115 5.53 -4.53 -27.16
CA TYR A 115 5.88 -4.73 -25.74
C TYR A 115 5.59 -3.53 -24.83
N THR A 116 5.01 -2.45 -25.36
CA THR A 116 4.75 -1.21 -24.62
C THR A 116 3.34 -1.11 -24.00
N GLN A 117 2.46 -2.09 -24.18
CA GLN A 117 1.21 -2.13 -23.38
C GLN A 117 1.52 -2.63 -21.97
N SER A 118 1.87 -1.68 -21.11
CA SER A 118 2.12 -1.82 -19.67
C SER A 118 0.88 -2.35 -18.93
N TYR A 119 0.62 -3.66 -19.00
CA TYR A 119 -0.28 -4.36 -18.08
C TYR A 119 0.30 -4.41 -16.64
N ASP A 120 1.58 -4.09 -16.47
CA ASP A 120 2.25 -4.05 -15.17
C ASP A 120 1.70 -2.95 -14.23
N SER A 121 1.25 -1.83 -14.79
CA SER A 121 0.72 -0.71 -13.99
C SER A 121 -0.61 -1.06 -13.30
N SER A 122 -1.49 -1.78 -13.98
CA SER A 122 -2.78 -2.18 -13.42
C SER A 122 -2.64 -3.30 -12.39
N LEU A 123 -1.76 -4.29 -12.64
CA LEU A 123 -1.49 -5.37 -11.69
C LEU A 123 -0.84 -4.84 -10.39
N ASN A 124 0.05 -3.86 -10.48
CA ASN A 124 0.65 -3.24 -9.30
C ASN A 124 -0.37 -2.52 -8.42
N TRP A 125 -1.33 -1.82 -9.04
CA TRP A 125 -2.41 -1.18 -8.32
C TRP A 125 -3.30 -2.20 -7.60
N VAL A 126 -3.71 -3.27 -8.29
CA VAL A 126 -4.50 -4.37 -7.68
C VAL A 126 -3.74 -5.04 -6.55
N TYR A 127 -2.44 -5.32 -6.75
CA TYR A 127 -1.59 -5.91 -5.72
C TYR A 127 -1.48 -5.00 -4.49
N SER A 128 -1.28 -3.69 -4.68
CA SER A 128 -1.24 -2.75 -3.56
C SER A 128 -2.57 -2.72 -2.79
N ILE A 129 -3.71 -2.82 -3.48
CA ILE A 129 -5.03 -2.90 -2.82
C ILE A 129 -5.16 -4.21 -2.05
N ALA A 130 -4.84 -5.34 -2.69
CA ALA A 130 -4.94 -6.66 -2.08
C ALA A 130 -4.05 -6.79 -0.85
N LYS A 131 -2.78 -6.38 -0.96
CA LYS A 131 -1.83 -6.29 0.17
C LYS A 131 -2.41 -5.46 1.29
N CYS A 132 -2.98 -4.30 0.95
CA CYS A 132 -3.53 -3.42 1.96
C CYS A 132 -4.77 -4.02 2.66
N LEU A 133 -5.67 -4.67 1.92
CA LEU A 133 -6.82 -5.36 2.51
C LEU A 133 -6.37 -6.50 3.41
N PHE A 134 -5.42 -7.30 2.94
CA PHE A 134 -4.86 -8.41 3.71
C PHE A 134 -4.23 -7.94 5.02
N MET A 135 -3.42 -6.88 4.97
CA MET A 135 -2.81 -6.29 6.17
C MET A 135 -3.85 -5.71 7.14
N SER A 136 -4.91 -5.08 6.62
CA SER A 136 -6.02 -4.58 7.45
C SER A 136 -6.76 -5.72 8.14
N ILE A 137 -7.07 -6.81 7.44
CA ILE A 137 -7.72 -8.00 8.02
C ILE A 137 -6.81 -8.62 9.08
N LEU A 138 -5.53 -8.80 8.77
CA LEU A 138 -4.55 -9.34 9.72
C LEU A 138 -4.45 -8.47 10.98
N PHE A 139 -4.50 -7.15 10.82
CA PHE A 139 -4.51 -6.22 11.95
C PHE A 139 -5.78 -6.34 12.79
N ILE A 140 -6.96 -6.46 12.19
CA ILE A 140 -8.22 -6.64 12.92
C ILE A 140 -8.18 -7.97 13.69
N LEU A 141 -7.61 -9.04 13.13
CA LEU A 141 -7.51 -10.33 13.83
C LEU A 141 -6.47 -10.32 14.96
N PHE A 142 -5.34 -9.64 14.77
CA PHE A 142 -4.19 -9.70 15.69
C PHE A 142 -3.79 -8.33 16.26
N ALA A 143 -4.75 -7.43 16.46
CA ALA A 143 -4.51 -6.08 16.97
C ALA A 143 -3.62 -6.01 18.24
N PRO A 144 -3.85 -6.83 19.30
CA PRO A 144 -3.00 -6.78 20.49
C PRO A 144 -1.54 -7.13 20.20
N VAL A 145 -1.29 -8.10 19.30
CA VAL A 145 0.06 -8.51 18.90
C VAL A 145 0.78 -7.38 18.18
N PHE A 146 0.11 -6.72 17.24
CA PHE A 146 0.68 -5.57 16.53
C PHE A 146 1.05 -4.43 17.48
N LEU A 147 0.20 -4.12 18.46
CA LEU A 147 0.50 -3.09 19.46
C LEU A 147 1.70 -3.48 20.33
N MET A 148 1.83 -4.75 20.74
CA MET A 148 3.01 -5.22 21.47
C MET A 148 4.30 -5.07 20.65
N VAL A 149 4.28 -5.42 19.36
CA VAL A 149 5.45 -5.27 18.47
C VAL A 149 5.87 -3.81 18.36
N ILE A 150 4.90 -2.89 18.20
CA ILE A 150 5.18 -1.44 18.14
C ILE A 150 5.80 -0.94 19.45
N LEU A 151 5.27 -1.37 20.60
CA LEU A 151 5.84 -1.02 21.90
C LEU A 151 7.28 -1.55 22.03
N PHE A 152 7.51 -2.80 21.67
CA PHE A 152 8.84 -3.41 21.72
C PHE A 152 9.86 -2.67 20.84
N GLN A 153 9.48 -2.32 19.61
CA GLN A 153 10.33 -1.52 18.72
C GLN A 153 10.65 -0.14 19.30
N ARG A 154 9.67 0.49 19.97
CA ARG A 154 9.86 1.79 20.61
C ARG A 154 10.81 1.72 21.80
N PHE A 155 10.74 0.65 22.61
CA PHE A 155 11.70 0.41 23.68
C PHE A 155 13.12 0.20 23.14
N ARG A 156 13.28 -0.60 22.08
CA ARG A 156 14.59 -0.87 21.47
C ARG A 156 15.24 0.38 20.87
N LYS A 157 14.46 1.33 20.36
CA LYS A 157 14.98 2.57 19.78
C LYS A 157 15.41 3.61 20.83
N LYS A 158 14.94 3.46 22.08
CA LYS A 158 15.23 4.38 23.18
C LYS A 158 16.40 3.92 24.05
N SER A 159 16.70 2.62 24.03
CA SER A 159 17.96 2.04 24.55
C SER A 159 19.09 2.23 23.54
#